data_AF-A0A7X0B0D9-F1
#
_entry.id   AF-A0A7X0B0D9-F1
#
_cell.length_a   1.000
_cell.length_b   1.000
_cell.length_c   1.000
_cell.angle_alpha   90.00
_cell.angle_beta   90.00
_cell.angle_gamma   90.00
#
_symmetry.space_group_name_H-M   'P 1'
#
loop_
_entity.id
_entity.type
_entity.pdbx_description
1 polymer ?
#
loop_
_entity_poly.entity_id
_entity_poly.type
_entity_poly.pdbx_seq_one_letter_code
_entity_poly.pdbx_strand_id
1 'polypeptide(L)'
;MSKKSGVAIVVGSFHKNECETMLAAAAGAIKERGMDLRAVVRVPGSYEKPLATKRLLLRDDVDAVVVLGIIEHGETAHGRVMGQSVSDALVTLQLEFMKPIGVGIIGPEVFPTQIQPRLVGHAVAAVAAVEVMLAGAESPYEIGA
;
A
#
# COMPACT_ATOMS: atom_id res chain seq x y z
N MET A 1 11.44 -11.06 -23.94
CA MET A 1 10.83 -11.19 -22.58
C MET A 1 10.24 -9.85 -22.23
N SER A 2 8.94 -9.77 -21.92
CA SER A 2 8.32 -8.49 -21.51
C SER A 2 8.93 -8.02 -20.18
N LYS A 3 9.14 -6.71 -20.01
CA LYS A 3 9.65 -6.12 -18.77
C LYS A 3 8.64 -6.39 -17.65
N LYS A 4 9.08 -6.96 -16.51
CA LYS A 4 8.23 -7.10 -15.33
C LYS A 4 7.96 -5.74 -14.70
N SER A 5 6.70 -5.49 -14.32
CA SER A 5 6.33 -4.28 -13.59
C SER A 5 7.04 -4.23 -12.24
N GLY A 6 7.75 -3.13 -12.00
CA GLY A 6 8.45 -2.87 -10.75
C GLY A 6 7.53 -2.33 -9.68
N VAL A 7 7.44 -3.00 -8.54
CA VAL A 7 6.64 -2.58 -7.39
C VAL A 7 7.56 -2.28 -6.22
N ALA A 8 7.31 -1.18 -5.53
CA ALA A 8 7.97 -0.88 -4.26
C ALA A 8 6.97 -0.98 -3.09
N ILE A 9 7.47 -1.24 -1.88
CA ILE A 9 6.65 -1.27 -0.67
C ILE A 9 7.11 -0.17 0.28
N VAL A 10 6.16 0.58 0.84
CA VAL A 10 6.35 1.42 2.03
C VAL A 10 5.62 0.78 3.19
N VAL A 11 6.29 0.52 4.31
CA VAL A 11 5.69 -0.12 5.49
C VAL A 11 6.01 0.64 6.77
N GLY A 12 5.01 0.79 7.64
CA GLY A 12 5.19 1.39 8.96
C GLY A 12 5.96 0.50 9.94
N SER A 13 6.53 1.10 10.97
CA SER A 13 7.23 0.39 12.06
C SER A 13 6.40 0.36 13.36
N PHE A 14 5.37 1.20 13.46
CA PHE A 14 4.31 1.04 14.45
C PHE A 14 3.56 -0.28 14.19
N HIS A 15 3.33 -1.10 15.22
CA HIS A 15 2.94 -2.53 15.10
C HIS A 15 3.93 -3.35 14.27
N LYS A 16 5.20 -3.37 14.68
CA LYS A 16 6.29 -3.98 13.90
C LYS A 16 5.99 -5.43 13.50
N ASN A 17 5.54 -6.29 14.42
CA ASN A 17 5.33 -7.71 14.13
C ASN A 17 4.21 -7.93 13.11
N GLU A 18 3.13 -7.17 13.25
CA GLU A 18 2.00 -7.18 12.34
C GLU A 18 2.38 -6.62 10.98
N CYS A 19 3.13 -5.52 10.95
CA CYS A 19 3.63 -4.91 9.71
C CYS A 19 4.61 -5.83 8.96
N GLU A 20 5.46 -6.59 9.66
CA GLU A 20 6.32 -7.59 9.01
C GLU A 20 5.49 -8.76 8.45
N THR A 21 4.39 -9.14 9.10
CA THR A 21 3.42 -10.11 8.55
C THR A 21 2.78 -9.59 7.26
N MET A 22 2.34 -8.32 7.25
CA MET A 22 1.80 -7.66 6.06
C MET A 22 2.84 -7.56 4.94
N LEU A 23 4.08 -7.20 5.28
CA LEU A 23 5.18 -7.11 4.32
C LEU A 23 5.47 -8.46 3.67
N ALA A 24 5.56 -9.53 4.45
CA ALA A 24 5.78 -10.88 3.93
C ALA A 24 4.66 -11.32 2.98
N ALA A 25 3.40 -11.07 3.35
CA ALA A 25 2.24 -11.36 2.51
C ALA A 25 2.26 -10.57 1.20
N ALA A 26 2.55 -9.26 1.26
CA ALA A 26 2.63 -8.41 0.06
C ALA A 26 3.79 -8.83 -0.86
N ALA A 27 4.98 -9.10 -0.31
CA ALA A 27 6.13 -9.55 -1.09
C ALA A 27 5.86 -10.91 -1.76
N GLY A 28 5.20 -11.84 -1.06
CA GLY A 28 4.73 -13.10 -1.63
C GLY A 28 3.77 -12.88 -2.80
N ALA A 29 2.74 -12.06 -2.60
CA ALA A 29 1.74 -11.75 -3.63
C ALA A 29 2.34 -11.05 -4.87
N ILE A 30 3.31 -10.14 -4.69
CA ILE A 30 4.02 -9.49 -5.81
C ILE A 30 4.72 -10.54 -6.66
N LYS A 31 5.42 -11.48 -6.00
CA LYS A 31 6.15 -12.56 -6.67
C LYS A 31 5.20 -13.51 -7.40
N GLU A 32 4.10 -13.93 -6.75
CA GLU A 32 3.09 -14.83 -7.32
C GLU A 32 2.42 -14.26 -8.56
N ARG A 33 2.22 -12.93 -8.59
CA ARG A 33 1.65 -12.18 -9.73
C ARG A 33 2.67 -11.82 -10.81
N GLY A 34 3.91 -12.33 -10.71
CA GLY A 34 4.94 -12.12 -11.74
C GLY A 34 5.52 -10.70 -11.81
N MET A 35 5.20 -9.82 -10.87
CA MET A 35 5.79 -8.50 -10.71
C MET A 35 7.16 -8.58 -10.02
N ASP A 36 7.92 -7.49 -10.00
CA ASP A 36 9.27 -7.43 -9.42
C ASP A 36 9.32 -6.48 -8.22
N LEU A 37 9.79 -6.96 -7.06
CA LEU A 37 9.90 -6.13 -5.86
C LEU A 37 11.20 -5.31 -5.91
N ARG A 38 11.08 -4.01 -6.22
CA ARG A 38 12.20 -3.10 -6.46
C ARG A 38 12.82 -2.52 -5.18
N ALA A 39 11.99 -2.26 -4.18
CA ALA A 39 12.41 -1.64 -2.94
C ALA A 39 11.42 -1.91 -1.81
N VAL A 40 11.94 -1.94 -0.58
CA VAL A 40 11.14 -1.90 0.66
C VAL A 40 11.66 -0.75 1.51
N VAL A 41 10.81 0.23 1.79
CA VAL A 41 11.11 1.39 2.63
C VAL A 41 10.33 1.26 3.93
N ARG A 42 11.04 1.26 5.06
CA ARG A 42 10.45 1.30 6.39
C ARG A 42 10.38 2.74 6.88
N VAL A 43 9.23 3.13 7.42
CA VAL A 43 9.02 4.44 8.03
C VAL A 43 8.49 4.29 9.47
N PRO A 44 8.66 5.30 10.35
CA PRO A 44 8.17 5.21 11.73
C PRO A 44 6.65 5.02 11.81
N GLY A 45 5.85 5.93 11.22
CA GLY A 45 4.40 5.95 11.34
C GLY A 45 3.68 6.11 9.99
N SER A 46 2.44 6.60 10.02
CA SER A 46 1.66 6.84 8.78
C SER A 46 1.89 8.21 8.16
N TYR A 47 2.27 9.22 8.94
CA TYR A 47 2.58 10.56 8.41
C TYR A 47 3.75 10.59 7.44
N GLU A 48 4.73 9.68 7.59
CA GLU A 48 5.89 9.65 6.70
C GLU A 48 5.62 8.92 5.38
N LYS A 49 4.54 8.13 5.31
CA LYS A 49 4.23 7.28 4.15
C LYS A 49 4.07 8.08 2.86
N PRO A 50 3.33 9.21 2.80
CA PRO A 50 3.18 9.99 1.56
C PRO A 50 4.53 10.46 0.98
N LEU A 51 5.44 10.98 1.82
CA LEU A 51 6.74 11.44 1.34
C LEU A 51 7.63 10.29 0.85
N ALA A 52 7.65 9.17 1.59
CA ALA A 52 8.36 7.97 1.17
C ALA A 52 7.81 7.43 -0.17
N THR A 53 6.49 7.40 -0.33
CA THR A 53 5.82 7.00 -1.56
C THR A 53 6.17 7.93 -2.72
N LYS A 54 6.09 9.26 -2.55
CA LYS A 54 6.45 10.23 -3.61
C LYS A 54 7.89 10.01 -4.12
N ARG A 55 8.83 9.76 -3.20
CA ARG A 55 10.23 9.46 -3.56
C ARG A 55 10.37 8.18 -4.39
N LEU A 56 9.56 7.17 -4.12
CA LEU A 56 9.55 5.93 -4.90
C LEU A 56 8.90 6.12 -6.28
N LEU A 57 7.81 6.87 -6.35
CA LEU A 57 7.11 7.16 -7.61
C LEU A 57 7.98 7.93 -8.61
N LEU A 58 8.92 8.74 -8.13
CA LEU A 58 9.91 9.45 -8.94
C LEU A 58 10.96 8.54 -9.60
N ARG A 59 11.07 7.27 -9.21
CA ARG A 59 12.03 6.35 -9.81
C ARG A 59 11.49 5.73 -11.09
N ASP A 60 12.35 5.61 -12.09
CA ASP A 60 12.01 5.00 -13.40
C ASP A 60 11.84 3.48 -13.35
N ASP A 61 12.39 2.83 -12.32
CA ASP A 61 12.29 1.39 -12.12
C ASP A 61 11.06 0.96 -11.29
N VAL A 62 10.31 1.93 -10.76
CA VAL A 62 9.10 1.71 -9.95
C VAL A 62 7.87 2.14 -10.76
N ASP A 63 7.05 1.17 -11.13
CA ASP A 63 5.79 1.35 -11.84
C ASP A 63 4.60 1.50 -10.88
N ALA A 64 4.69 0.95 -9.65
CA ALA A 64 3.66 1.06 -8.61
C ALA A 64 4.24 1.01 -7.19
N VAL A 65 3.46 1.49 -6.21
CA VAL A 65 3.84 1.43 -4.78
C VAL A 65 2.73 0.76 -3.95
N VAL A 66 3.08 -0.12 -3.03
CA VAL A 66 2.17 -0.68 -2.04
C VAL A 66 2.49 -0.07 -0.67
N VAL A 67 1.48 0.50 -0.01
CA VAL A 67 1.64 1.21 1.25
C VAL A 67 0.94 0.43 2.36
N LEU A 68 1.70 -0.02 3.35
CA LEU A 68 1.25 -0.92 4.42
C LEU A 68 1.37 -0.25 5.79
N GLY A 69 0.43 -0.54 6.67
CA GLY A 69 0.53 -0.14 8.07
C GLY A 69 -0.79 -0.28 8.82
N ILE A 70 -0.78 0.15 10.07
CA ILE A 70 -1.93 0.10 10.96
C ILE A 70 -2.10 1.47 11.62
N ILE A 71 -3.34 1.95 11.67
CA ILE A 71 -3.75 3.13 12.42
C ILE A 71 -4.75 2.66 13.48
N GLU A 72 -4.24 2.30 14.66
CA GLU A 72 -5.04 1.81 15.79
C GLU A 72 -5.93 2.92 16.36
N HIS A 73 -7.06 2.51 16.93
CA HIS A 73 -7.91 3.35 17.76
C HIS A 73 -7.15 3.88 18.98
N GLY A 74 -7.32 5.17 19.27
CA GLY A 74 -6.79 5.81 20.47
C GLY A 74 -7.83 6.71 21.12
N GLU A 75 -7.45 7.38 22.20
CA GLU A 75 -8.37 8.19 23.02
C GLU A 75 -8.73 9.55 22.40
N THR A 76 -8.07 9.93 21.30
CA THR A 76 -8.25 11.22 20.63
C THR A 76 -8.53 11.02 19.14
N ALA A 77 -9.03 12.07 18.48
CA ALA A 77 -9.27 12.07 17.04
C ALA A 77 -7.98 11.97 16.17
N HIS A 78 -6.80 11.81 16.78
CA HIS A 78 -5.51 11.78 16.09
C HIS A 78 -5.45 10.73 14.98
N GLY A 79 -5.94 9.51 15.24
CA GLY A 79 -5.95 8.43 14.25
C GLY A 79 -6.79 8.76 13.03
N ARG A 80 -7.99 9.33 13.24
CA ARG A 80 -8.89 9.76 12.17
C ARG A 80 -8.31 10.89 11.32
N VAL A 81 -7.79 11.94 11.96
CA VAL A 81 -7.17 13.08 11.26
C VAL A 81 -5.95 12.62 10.45
N MET A 82 -5.08 11.81 11.06
CA MET A 82 -3.93 11.23 10.38
C MET A 82 -4.34 10.37 9.18
N GLY A 83 -5.30 9.46 9.37
CA GLY A 83 -5.76 8.55 8.32
C GLY A 83 -6.36 9.29 7.12
N GLN A 84 -7.14 10.35 7.37
CA GLN A 84 -7.69 11.19 6.30
C GLN A 84 -6.57 11.91 5.54
N SER A 85 -5.68 12.63 6.23
CA SER A 85 -4.58 13.36 5.59
C SER A 85 -3.64 12.46 4.80
N VAL A 86 -3.35 11.25 5.30
CA VAL A 86 -2.51 10.27 4.59
C VAL A 86 -3.22 9.73 3.37
N SER A 87 -4.50 9.35 3.48
CA SER A 87 -5.29 8.84 2.34
C SER A 87 -5.39 9.87 1.22
N ASP A 88 -5.73 11.13 1.54
CA ASP A 88 -5.86 12.21 0.56
C ASP A 88 -4.54 12.48 -0.17
N ALA A 89 -3.42 12.45 0.57
CA ALA A 89 -2.10 12.62 -0.02
C ALA A 89 -1.75 11.45 -0.96
N LEU A 90 -2.04 10.20 -0.58
CA LEU A 90 -1.77 9.03 -1.42
C LEU A 90 -2.60 9.07 -2.71
N VAL A 91 -3.90 9.37 -2.63
CA VAL A 91 -4.76 9.52 -3.81
C VAL A 91 -4.25 10.65 -4.71
N THR A 92 -3.89 11.80 -4.13
CA THR A 92 -3.30 12.91 -4.88
C THR A 92 -2.03 12.49 -5.62
N LEU A 93 -1.14 11.74 -4.97
CA LEU A 93 0.08 11.24 -5.59
C LEU A 93 -0.19 10.25 -6.72
N GLN A 94 -1.21 9.38 -6.60
CA GLN A 94 -1.58 8.47 -7.69
C GLN A 94 -1.97 9.25 -8.96
N LEU A 95 -2.77 10.30 -8.78
CA LEU A 95 -3.23 11.16 -9.88
C LEU A 95 -2.10 12.03 -10.44
N GLU A 96 -1.22 12.55 -9.59
CA GLU A 96 -0.07 13.38 -10.00
C GLU A 96 0.94 12.57 -10.84
N PHE A 97 1.24 11.33 -10.42
CA PHE A 97 2.31 10.53 -11.03
C PHE A 97 1.82 9.51 -12.06
N MET A 98 0.51 9.31 -12.19
CA MET A 98 -0.10 8.30 -13.06
C MET A 98 0.47 6.88 -12.82
N LYS A 99 0.82 6.59 -11.57
CA LYS A 99 1.36 5.31 -11.11
C LYS A 99 0.51 4.81 -9.94
N PRO A 100 0.02 3.56 -9.95
CA PRO A 100 -0.89 3.10 -8.92
C PRO A 100 -0.22 2.96 -7.56
N ILE A 101 -1.00 3.27 -6.52
CA ILE A 101 -0.65 3.07 -5.12
C ILE A 101 -1.68 2.12 -4.50
N GLY A 102 -1.24 0.94 -4.09
CA GLY A 102 -2.06 -0.01 -3.35
C GLY A 102 -2.07 0.34 -1.87
N VAL A 103 -3.23 0.66 -1.31
CA VAL A 103 -3.35 1.05 0.10
C VAL A 103 -3.74 -0.17 0.94
N GLY A 104 -2.77 -0.74 1.64
CA GLY A 104 -2.94 -1.78 2.65
C GLY A 104 -2.78 -1.20 4.06
N ILE A 105 -3.28 0.00 4.32
CA ILE A 105 -3.33 0.57 5.67
C ILE A 105 -4.62 0.08 6.34
N ILE A 106 -4.52 -0.58 7.50
CA ILE A 106 -5.67 -1.00 8.30
C ILE A 106 -6.05 0.14 9.24
N GLY A 107 -7.26 0.70 9.07
CA GLY A 107 -7.77 1.85 9.83
C GLY A 107 -8.43 2.89 8.92
N PRO A 108 -8.64 4.13 9.39
CA PRO A 108 -8.24 4.64 10.70
C PRO A 108 -9.06 4.04 11.86
N GLU A 109 -8.49 4.12 13.07
CA GLU A 109 -9.13 3.76 14.33
C GLU A 109 -9.56 2.29 14.43
N VAL A 110 -8.72 1.37 13.92
CA VAL A 110 -8.98 -0.07 14.06
C VAL A 110 -8.79 -0.51 15.52
N PHE A 111 -9.69 -1.34 16.04
CA PHE A 111 -9.51 -1.92 17.38
C PHE A 111 -8.48 -3.05 17.37
N PRO A 112 -7.73 -3.29 18.45
CA PRO A 112 -6.74 -4.38 18.52
C PRO A 112 -7.25 -5.75 18.08
N THR A 113 -8.48 -6.11 18.48
CA THR A 113 -9.12 -7.38 18.12
C THR A 113 -9.38 -7.56 16.63
N GLN A 114 -9.34 -6.46 15.87
CA GLN A 114 -9.62 -6.42 14.44
C GLN A 114 -8.35 -6.47 13.58
N ILE A 115 -7.17 -6.26 14.17
CA ILE A 115 -5.89 -6.15 13.44
C ILE A 115 -5.50 -7.50 12.83
N GLN A 116 -5.35 -8.54 13.66
CA GLN A 116 -4.82 -9.84 13.23
C GLN A 116 -5.57 -10.45 12.02
N PRO A 117 -6.92 -10.54 12.03
CA PRO A 117 -7.67 -11.10 10.91
C PRO A 117 -7.52 -10.33 9.60
N ARG A 118 -7.04 -9.07 9.62
CA ARG A 118 -6.96 -8.18 8.46
C ARG A 118 -5.58 -8.12 7.81
N LEU A 119 -4.51 -8.53 8.51
CA LEU A 119 -3.12 -8.35 8.08
C LEU A 119 -2.86 -8.86 6.66
N VAL A 120 -3.07 -10.16 6.44
CA VAL A 120 -2.76 -10.81 5.17
C VAL A 120 -3.72 -10.33 4.08
N GLY A 121 -5.02 -10.30 4.37
CA GLY A 121 -6.04 -9.92 3.39
C GLY A 121 -5.84 -8.50 2.84
N HIS A 122 -5.56 -7.52 3.71
CA HIS A 122 -5.35 -6.13 3.27
C HIS A 122 -4.05 -5.97 2.48
N ALA A 123 -2.97 -6.63 2.90
CA ALA A 123 -1.70 -6.60 2.20
C ALA A 123 -1.81 -7.19 0.78
N VAL A 124 -2.45 -8.36 0.65
CA VAL A 124 -2.65 -9.03 -0.65
C VAL A 124 -3.62 -8.24 -1.54
N ALA A 125 -4.69 -7.68 -0.97
CA ALA A 125 -5.64 -6.85 -1.72
C ALA A 125 -4.98 -5.59 -2.29
N ALA A 126 -4.09 -4.95 -1.53
CA ALA A 126 -3.33 -3.79 -1.99
C ALA A 126 -2.42 -4.15 -3.19
N VAL A 127 -1.80 -5.34 -3.18
CA VAL A 127 -1.02 -5.84 -4.31
C VAL A 127 -1.91 -6.16 -5.52
N ALA A 128 -3.08 -6.76 -5.30
CA ALA A 128 -4.03 -7.06 -6.37
C ALA A 128 -4.52 -5.77 -7.05
N ALA A 129 -4.79 -4.72 -6.28
CA ALA A 129 -5.20 -3.43 -6.81
C ALA A 129 -4.13 -2.80 -7.73
N VAL A 130 -2.84 -2.85 -7.34
CA VAL A 130 -1.78 -2.31 -8.21
C VAL A 130 -1.61 -3.12 -9.48
N GLU A 131 -1.72 -4.46 -9.43
CA GLU A 131 -1.63 -5.31 -10.62
C GLU A 131 -2.73 -4.96 -11.62
N VAL A 132 -3.99 -4.90 -11.16
CA VAL A 132 -5.14 -4.57 -12.01
C VAL A 132 -4.94 -3.20 -12.68
N MET A 133 -4.49 -2.20 -11.91
CA MET A 133 -4.26 -0.86 -12.44
C MET A 133 -3.08 -0.78 -13.41
N LEU A 134 -2.05 -1.61 -13.22
CA LEU A 134 -0.92 -1.72 -14.15
C LEU A 134 -1.32 -2.41 -15.47
N ALA A 135 -2.34 -3.28 -15.45
CA ALA A 135 -2.88 -3.91 -16.66
C ALA A 135 -3.75 -2.95 -17.51
N GLY A 136 -4.17 -1.80 -16.96
CA GLY A 136 -4.93 -0.78 -17.70
C GLY A 136 -6.40 -1.13 -17.93
N ALA A 137 -7.00 -0.58 -19.00
CA ALA A 137 -8.42 -0.71 -19.33
C ALA A 137 -8.88 -2.13 -19.73
N GLU A 138 -7.95 -3.09 -19.81
CA GLU A 138 -8.24 -4.53 -19.95
C GLU A 138 -8.41 -5.22 -18.58
N SER A 139 -8.80 -4.45 -17.56
CA SER A 139 -9.15 -4.97 -16.24
C SER A 139 -10.28 -6.02 -16.37
N PRO A 140 -10.17 -7.19 -15.73
CA PRO A 140 -11.19 -8.23 -15.75
C PRO A 140 -12.48 -7.83 -15.01
N TYR A 141 -12.50 -6.68 -14.37
CA TYR A 141 -13.72 -6.06 -13.86
C TYR A 141 -14.43 -5.36 -15.03
N GLU A 142 -15.37 -6.05 -15.67
CA GLU A 142 -16.35 -5.39 -16.53
C GLU A 142 -17.05 -4.30 -15.71
N ILE A 143 -16.73 -3.04 -16.01
CA ILE A 143 -17.56 -1.91 -15.61
C ILE A 143 -18.86 -2.02 -16.42
N GLY A 144 -19.83 -2.77 -15.88
CA GLY A 144 -21.20 -2.74 -16.35
C GLY A 144 -21.70 -1.31 -16.32
N ALA A 145 -21.93 -0.75 -17.52
CA ALA A 145 -22.59 0.53 -17.72
C ALA A 145 -24.05 0.48 -17.30
#